data_AF-A0A0B0MT24-F1
#
_entry.id   AF-A0A0B0MT24-F1
#
_cell.length_a   1.000
_cell.length_b   1.000
_cell.length_c   1.000
_cell.angle_alpha   90.00
_cell.angle_beta   90.00
_cell.angle_gamma   90.00
#
_symmetry.space_group_name_H-M   'P 1'
#
loop_
_entity.id
_entity.type
_entity.pdbx_description
1 polymer ?
#
loop_
_entity_poly.entity_id
_entity_poly.type
_entity_poly.pdbx_seq_one_letter_code
_entity_poly.pdbx_strand_id
1 'polypeptide(L)'
;MGGNGEEILMLEAPPETARPWASASTAETLDALPYIDDDYGNPMVKEEVDRLVEEEMRKSIKKPADFLKDLPPLPSFNFQAVQRSQRSLQHQVIRLENLELMLKYGPDVWRQNNQRLGGFLASRMQKLAQQQNEKIETVNRERKFHQQNTAYELNALSTQWKELCLKNIEIHAACSHTEKHIAELRREAAERGWNLEANLENGHDLEEKTGERLNLTS
;
A
#
# COMPACT_ATOMS: atom_id res chain seq x y z
N MET A 1 -37.66 -23.21 28.85
CA MET A 1 -37.90 -22.01 28.01
C MET A 1 -36.52 -21.46 27.66
N GLY A 2 -35.88 -21.97 26.62
CA GLY A 2 -36.07 -21.49 25.25
C GLY A 2 -35.19 -20.26 25.00
N GLY A 3 -33.90 -20.36 25.33
CA GLY A 3 -32.91 -19.28 25.16
C GLY A 3 -32.44 -19.22 23.72
N ASN A 4 -33.28 -18.68 22.84
CA ASN A 4 -32.87 -18.31 21.50
C ASN A 4 -32.03 -17.04 21.63
N GLY A 5 -30.72 -17.23 21.79
CA GLY A 5 -29.75 -16.18 21.51
C GLY A 5 -29.85 -15.85 20.03
N GLU A 6 -30.67 -14.86 19.70
CA GLU A 6 -30.68 -14.25 18.37
C GLU A 6 -29.26 -13.74 18.12
N GLU A 7 -28.47 -14.56 17.43
CA GLU A 7 -27.30 -14.10 16.71
C GLU A 7 -27.78 -12.96 15.83
N ILE A 8 -27.44 -11.75 16.23
CA ILE A 8 -27.48 -10.60 15.33
C ILE A 8 -26.56 -11.02 14.19
N LEU A 9 -27.18 -11.38 13.07
CA LEU A 9 -26.56 -11.56 11.78
C LEU A 9 -25.92 -10.22 11.44
N MET A 10 -24.72 -10.01 11.97
CA MET A 10 -23.76 -9.09 11.38
C MET A 10 -23.67 -9.61 9.95
N LEU A 11 -24.20 -8.84 9.00
CA LEU A 11 -24.05 -9.15 7.59
C LEU A 11 -22.53 -9.19 7.37
N GLU A 12 -21.97 -10.40 7.39
CA GLU A 12 -20.55 -10.59 7.11
C GLU A 12 -20.34 -9.91 5.77
N ALA A 13 -19.38 -8.98 5.75
CA ALA A 13 -18.95 -8.40 4.49
C ALA A 13 -18.71 -9.59 3.55
N PRO A 14 -19.28 -9.58 2.33
CA PRO A 14 -19.09 -10.67 1.39
C PRO A 14 -17.61 -11.05 1.38
N PRO A 15 -17.26 -12.36 1.46
CA PRO A 15 -15.86 -12.77 1.48
C PRO A 15 -15.17 -12.03 0.35
N GLU A 16 -14.08 -11.30 0.66
CA GLU A 16 -13.38 -10.46 -0.31
C GLU A 16 -12.98 -11.35 -1.49
N THR A 17 -13.83 -11.40 -2.52
CA THR A 17 -13.50 -12.02 -3.79
C THR A 17 -12.34 -11.18 -4.30
N ALA A 18 -11.19 -11.84 -4.47
CA ALA A 18 -9.92 -11.24 -4.80
C ALA A 18 -10.14 -10.06 -5.75
N ARG A 19 -9.88 -8.84 -5.25
CA ARG A 19 -10.10 -7.65 -6.07
C ARG A 19 -9.28 -7.87 -7.35
N PRO A 20 -9.84 -7.70 -8.55
CA PRO A 20 -9.12 -8.01 -9.79
C PRO A 20 -7.78 -7.26 -9.94
N TRP A 21 -7.62 -6.12 -9.25
CA TRP A 21 -6.39 -5.34 -9.19
C TRP A 21 -5.41 -5.78 -8.09
N ALA A 22 -5.88 -6.57 -7.11
CA ALA A 22 -5.09 -7.15 -6.04
C ALA A 22 -4.68 -8.59 -6.38
N SER A 23 -4.16 -8.81 -7.59
CA SER A 23 -3.44 -10.05 -7.86
C SER A 23 -2.15 -10.08 -7.02
N ALA A 24 -1.74 -11.26 -6.57
CA ALA A 24 -0.48 -11.43 -5.84
C ALA A 24 0.73 -10.84 -6.60
N SER A 25 0.70 -10.90 -7.95
CA SER A 25 1.72 -10.30 -8.81
C SER A 25 1.72 -8.76 -8.83
N THR A 26 0.58 -8.12 -8.62
CA THR A 26 0.50 -6.65 -8.56
C THR A 26 0.98 -6.15 -7.18
N ALA A 27 0.71 -6.91 -6.12
CA ALA A 27 1.24 -6.63 -4.79
C ALA A 27 2.77 -6.73 -4.71
N GLU A 28 3.39 -7.55 -5.57
CA GLU A 28 4.85 -7.66 -5.68
C GLU A 28 5.50 -6.45 -6.38
N THR A 29 4.70 -5.67 -7.13
CA THR A 29 5.18 -4.50 -7.88
C THR A 29 4.89 -3.17 -7.17
N LEU A 30 3.89 -3.14 -6.29
CA LEU A 30 3.47 -1.94 -5.57
C LEU A 30 4.08 -1.95 -4.17
N ASP A 31 5.26 -1.35 -4.04
CA ASP A 31 5.88 -1.07 -2.74
C ASP A 31 5.67 0.40 -2.36
N ALA A 32 5.18 0.63 -1.14
CA ALA A 32 5.04 1.94 -0.55
C ALA A 32 5.37 1.83 0.94
N LEU A 33 6.16 2.78 1.46
CA LEU A 33 6.64 2.74 2.84
C LEU A 33 6.07 3.91 3.68
N PRO A 34 4.75 3.95 3.96
CA PRO A 34 4.12 5.05 4.71
C PRO A 34 4.74 5.43 6.04
N TYR A 35 5.46 4.53 6.72
CA TYR A 35 6.11 4.83 8.00
C TYR A 35 7.53 5.39 7.87
N ILE A 36 8.09 5.43 6.66
CA ILE A 36 9.46 5.91 6.36
C ILE A 36 9.43 7.11 5.43
N ASP A 37 8.56 7.07 4.41
CA ASP A 37 8.44 8.10 3.40
C ASP A 37 7.77 9.35 4.02
N ASP A 38 8.57 10.27 4.54
CA ASP A 38 8.08 11.52 5.16
C ASP A 38 7.53 12.52 4.12
N ASP A 39 7.83 12.32 2.83
CA ASP A 39 7.49 13.24 1.74
C ASP A 39 5.98 13.33 1.45
N TYR A 40 5.20 12.32 1.83
CA TYR A 40 3.73 12.33 1.68
C TYR A 40 3.05 13.39 2.55
N GLY A 41 3.71 13.86 3.61
CA GLY A 41 3.21 14.92 4.49
C GLY A 41 3.30 16.31 3.86
N ASN A 42 4.08 16.48 2.78
CA ASN A 42 4.27 17.78 2.14
C ASN A 42 3.08 18.11 1.20
N PRO A 43 2.32 19.19 1.45
CA PRO A 43 1.19 19.58 0.62
C PRO A 43 1.56 19.81 -0.86
N MET A 44 2.78 20.27 -1.15
CA MET A 44 3.24 20.50 -2.52
C MET A 44 3.39 19.21 -3.32
N VAL A 45 3.90 18.15 -2.68
CA VAL A 45 4.04 16.83 -3.31
C VAL A 45 2.67 16.25 -3.60
N LYS A 46 1.73 16.41 -2.66
CA LYS A 46 0.35 15.97 -2.84
C LYS A 46 -0.34 16.69 -4.02
N GLU A 47 -0.22 18.01 -4.10
CA GLU A 47 -0.82 18.79 -5.21
C GLU A 47 -0.26 18.36 -6.57
N GLU A 48 1.06 18.14 -6.65
CA GLU A 48 1.72 17.64 -7.86
C GLU A 48 1.19 16.25 -8.26
N VAL A 49 1.10 15.33 -7.30
CA VAL A 49 0.57 13.97 -7.52
C VAL A 49 -0.89 14.03 -7.95
N ASP A 50 -1.72 14.83 -7.28
CA ASP A 50 -3.14 14.99 -7.63
C ASP A 50 -3.30 15.54 -9.05
N ARG A 51 -2.46 16.49 -9.46
CA ARG A 51 -2.43 17.02 -10.84
C ARG A 51 -2.09 15.92 -11.86
N LEU A 52 -1.06 15.12 -11.60
CA LEU A 52 -0.68 14.01 -12.48
C LEU A 52 -1.77 12.95 -12.59
N VAL A 53 -2.44 12.63 -11.47
CA VAL A 53 -3.57 11.71 -11.45
C VAL A 53 -4.72 12.25 -12.29
N GLU A 54 -5.06 13.54 -12.17
CA GLU A 54 -6.11 14.16 -12.97
C GLU A 54 -5.79 14.16 -14.47
N GLU A 55 -4.54 14.44 -14.83
CA GLU A 55 -4.08 14.37 -16.22
C GLU A 55 -4.24 12.96 -16.81
N GLU A 56 -3.91 11.92 -16.03
CA GLU A 56 -4.09 10.52 -16.43
C GLU A 56 -5.57 10.12 -16.47
N MET A 57 -6.38 10.55 -15.50
CA MET A 57 -7.83 10.32 -15.51
C MET A 57 -8.50 10.95 -16.73
N ARG A 58 -8.05 12.14 -17.14
CA ARG A 58 -8.54 12.83 -18.35
C ARG A 58 -8.20 12.06 -19.63
N LYS A 59 -7.04 11.39 -19.68
CA LYS A 59 -6.64 10.55 -20.82
C LYS A 59 -7.35 9.19 -20.81
N SER A 60 -7.85 8.75 -19.65
CA SER A 60 -8.49 7.45 -19.50
C SER A 60 -9.89 7.40 -20.13
N ILE A 61 -10.22 6.28 -20.77
CA ILE A 61 -11.51 6.05 -21.45
C ILE A 61 -12.56 5.43 -20.50
N LYS A 62 -12.14 5.02 -19.29
CA LYS A 62 -12.99 4.32 -18.32
C LYS A 62 -13.80 5.33 -17.49
N LYS A 63 -15.12 5.34 -17.65
CA LYS A 63 -16.03 6.17 -16.82
C LYS A 63 -16.22 5.55 -15.44
N PRO A 64 -16.34 6.36 -14.36
CA PRO A 64 -16.69 5.87 -13.03
C PRO A 64 -18.04 5.14 -13.02
N ALA A 65 -18.22 4.20 -12.09
CA ALA A 65 -19.47 3.47 -11.92
C ALA A 65 -20.63 4.41 -11.52
N ASP A 66 -21.79 4.22 -12.13
CA ASP A 66 -23.00 5.04 -11.94
C ASP A 66 -23.95 4.35 -10.95
N PHE A 67 -23.81 4.69 -9.67
CA PHE A 67 -24.57 4.12 -8.56
C PHE A 67 -26.04 4.56 -8.50
N LEU A 68 -26.49 5.47 -9.37
CA LEU A 68 -27.88 5.93 -9.39
C LEU A 68 -28.85 4.98 -10.10
N LYS A 69 -28.35 3.97 -10.82
CA LYS A 69 -29.16 3.03 -11.60
C LYS A 69 -29.91 1.99 -10.76
N ASP A 70 -29.55 1.85 -9.49
CA ASP A 70 -30.05 0.79 -8.61
C ASP A 70 -31.25 1.23 -7.75
N LEU A 71 -31.81 2.42 -8.00
CA LEU A 71 -32.92 2.94 -7.19
C LEU A 71 -34.28 2.37 -7.63
N PRO A 72 -35.09 1.80 -6.71
CA PRO A 72 -36.40 1.26 -7.06
C PRO A 72 -37.42 2.37 -7.43
N PRO A 73 -38.37 2.09 -8.34
CA PRO A 73 -39.37 3.06 -8.79
C PRO A 73 -40.39 3.41 -7.69
N LEU A 74 -40.89 4.65 -7.72
CA LEU A 74 -41.86 5.15 -6.76
C LEU A 74 -43.25 4.48 -6.92
N PRO A 75 -43.93 4.16 -5.81
CA PRO A 75 -45.25 3.54 -5.85
C PRO A 75 -46.32 4.49 -6.43
N SER A 76 -47.26 3.95 -7.22
CA SER A 76 -48.38 4.70 -7.80
C SER A 76 -49.59 4.79 -6.85
N PHE A 77 -50.23 5.96 -6.79
CA PHE A 77 -51.37 6.21 -5.92
C PHE A 77 -52.71 5.97 -6.64
N ASN A 78 -53.55 5.11 -6.06
CA ASN A 78 -54.95 4.87 -6.44
C ASN A 78 -55.88 5.46 -5.36
N PHE A 79 -56.96 6.13 -5.77
CA PHE A 79 -57.90 6.81 -4.87
C PHE A 79 -59.25 6.06 -4.73
N GLN A 80 -59.43 5.34 -3.62
CA GLN A 80 -60.74 4.78 -3.20
C GLN A 80 -61.17 5.39 -1.86
N ALA A 81 -61.91 6.52 -1.92
CA ALA A 81 -62.19 7.38 -0.77
C ALA A 81 -63.01 6.69 0.35
N VAL A 82 -64.01 5.87 0.01
CA VAL A 82 -64.86 5.18 1.00
C VAL A 82 -64.08 4.12 1.76
N GLN A 83 -63.31 3.29 1.05
CA GLN A 83 -62.47 2.30 1.69
C GLN A 83 -61.37 2.95 2.54
N ARG A 84 -60.86 4.11 2.11
CA ARG A 84 -59.91 4.91 2.90
C ARG A 84 -60.52 5.41 4.20
N SER A 85 -61.75 5.91 4.18
CA SER A 85 -62.47 6.35 5.38
C SER A 85 -62.72 5.19 6.35
N GLN A 86 -63.22 4.06 5.85
CA GLN A 86 -63.46 2.87 6.67
C GLN A 86 -62.17 2.33 7.30
N ARG A 87 -61.08 2.24 6.53
CA ARG A 87 -59.75 1.87 7.06
C ARG A 87 -59.27 2.87 8.11
N SER A 88 -59.49 4.16 7.89
CA SER A 88 -59.11 5.21 8.82
C SER A 88 -59.83 5.07 10.16
N LEU A 89 -61.13 4.74 10.15
CA LEU A 89 -61.90 4.55 11.37
C LEU A 89 -61.40 3.32 12.16
N GLN A 90 -61.21 2.19 11.48
CA GLN A 90 -60.69 0.97 12.10
C GLN A 90 -59.28 1.20 12.68
N HIS A 91 -58.43 1.93 11.97
CA HIS A 91 -57.11 2.32 12.47
C HIS A 91 -57.19 3.16 13.75
N GLN A 92 -58.14 4.09 13.84
CA GLN A 92 -58.31 4.92 15.04
C GLN A 92 -58.76 4.10 16.25
N VAL A 93 -59.61 3.09 16.06
CA VAL A 93 -60.02 2.17 17.13
C VAL A 93 -58.81 1.41 17.68
N ILE A 94 -58.05 0.76 16.80
CA ILE A 94 -56.83 0.02 17.17
C ILE A 94 -55.80 0.94 17.84
N ARG A 95 -55.69 2.18 17.37
CA ARG A 95 -54.77 3.16 17.96
C ARG A 95 -55.14 3.50 19.41
N LEU A 96 -56.43 3.62 19.74
CA LEU A 96 -56.86 3.88 21.12
C LEU A 96 -56.51 2.71 22.04
N GLU A 97 -56.80 1.48 21.63
CA GLU A 97 -56.44 0.27 22.36
C GLU A 97 -54.91 0.16 22.58
N ASN A 98 -54.12 0.43 21.54
CA ASN A 98 -52.67 0.45 21.63
C ASN A 98 -52.14 1.52 22.60
N LEU A 99 -52.78 2.70 22.65
CA LEU A 99 -52.40 3.77 23.57
C LEU A 99 -52.69 3.41 25.03
N GLU A 100 -53.80 2.73 25.31
CA GLU A 100 -54.09 2.22 26.66
C GLU A 100 -53.03 1.21 27.12
N LEU A 101 -52.64 0.29 26.24
CA LEU A 101 -51.57 -0.67 26.52
C LEU A 101 -50.22 0.03 26.74
N MET A 102 -49.88 1.01 25.90
CA MET A 102 -48.64 1.77 26.01
C MET A 102 -48.59 2.60 27.29
N LEU A 103 -49.71 3.20 27.71
CA LEU A 103 -49.78 3.95 28.97
C LEU A 103 -49.55 3.03 30.17
N LYS A 104 -50.08 1.79 30.11
CA LYS A 104 -49.99 0.82 31.20
C LYS A 104 -48.62 0.16 31.32
N TYR A 105 -47.96 -0.17 30.22
CA TYR A 105 -46.73 -0.97 30.23
C TYR A 105 -45.50 -0.27 29.62
N GLY A 106 -45.70 0.84 28.90
CA GLY A 106 -44.66 1.53 28.15
C GLY A 106 -43.46 1.97 29.00
N PRO A 107 -43.65 2.63 30.16
CA PRO A 107 -42.52 3.08 30.99
C PRO A 107 -41.62 1.93 31.47
N ASP A 108 -42.20 0.77 31.77
CA ASP A 108 -41.46 -0.40 32.26
C ASP A 108 -40.71 -1.09 31.12
N VAL A 109 -41.39 -1.30 29.99
CA VAL A 109 -40.77 -1.87 28.78
C VAL A 109 -39.66 -0.96 28.26
N TRP A 110 -39.85 0.36 28.25
CA TRP A 110 -38.84 1.32 27.82
C TRP A 110 -37.59 1.30 28.70
N ARG A 111 -37.77 1.28 30.04
CA ARG A 111 -36.64 1.17 30.97
C ARG A 111 -35.87 -0.13 30.79
N GLN A 112 -36.57 -1.26 30.67
CA GLN A 112 -35.93 -2.56 30.43
C GLN A 112 -35.20 -2.59 29.08
N ASN A 113 -35.81 -2.06 28.02
CA ASN A 113 -35.18 -1.97 26.71
C ASN A 113 -33.91 -1.13 26.76
N ASN A 114 -33.95 0.05 27.40
CA ASN A 114 -32.76 0.91 27.54
C ASN A 114 -31.65 0.26 28.37
N GLN A 115 -32.00 -0.47 29.44
CA GLN A 115 -31.01 -1.25 30.20
C GLN A 115 -30.38 -2.35 29.35
N ARG A 116 -31.19 -3.09 28.57
CA ARG A 116 -30.71 -4.13 27.65
C ARG A 116 -29.80 -3.54 26.57
N LEU A 117 -30.20 -2.42 25.97
CA LEU A 117 -29.40 -1.71 24.96
C LEU A 117 -28.09 -1.19 25.57
N GLY A 118 -28.14 -0.55 26.74
CA GLY A 118 -26.94 -0.08 27.44
C GLY A 118 -25.95 -1.21 27.73
N GLY A 119 -26.45 -2.35 28.22
CA GLY A 119 -25.62 -3.54 28.44
C GLY A 119 -25.04 -4.12 27.15
N PHE A 120 -25.84 -4.20 26.07
CA PHE A 120 -25.39 -4.67 24.77
C PHE A 120 -24.30 -3.77 24.16
N LEU A 121 -24.52 -2.45 24.17
CA LEU A 121 -23.57 -1.47 23.64
C LEU A 121 -22.25 -1.49 24.43
N ALA A 122 -22.32 -1.36 25.75
CA ALA A 122 -21.14 -1.26 26.60
C ALA A 122 -20.31 -2.54 26.65
N SER A 123 -20.95 -3.72 26.58
CA SER A 123 -20.22 -4.99 26.72
C SER A 123 -19.91 -5.67 25.39
N ARG A 124 -20.85 -5.72 24.44
CA ARG A 124 -20.68 -6.51 23.21
C ARG A 124 -20.11 -5.69 22.08
N MET A 125 -20.67 -4.51 21.81
CA MET A 125 -20.14 -3.64 20.75
C MET A 125 -18.75 -3.11 21.10
N GLN A 126 -18.53 -2.68 22.34
CA GLN A 126 -17.21 -2.21 22.78
C GLN A 126 -16.14 -3.31 22.70
N LYS A 127 -16.45 -4.55 23.10
CA LYS A 127 -15.52 -5.68 22.96
C LYS A 127 -15.19 -5.97 21.50
N LEU A 128 -16.18 -5.96 20.62
CA LEU A 128 -15.93 -6.18 19.20
C LEU A 128 -15.04 -5.07 18.61
N ALA A 129 -15.29 -3.81 18.98
CA ALA A 129 -14.46 -2.68 18.57
C ALA A 129 -13.02 -2.82 19.07
N GLN A 130 -12.82 -3.20 20.33
CA GLN A 130 -11.51 -3.46 20.92
C GLN A 130 -10.78 -4.60 20.19
N GLN A 131 -11.45 -5.72 19.95
CA GLN A 131 -10.87 -6.85 19.22
C GLN A 131 -10.44 -6.48 17.79
N GLN A 132 -11.22 -5.64 17.10
CA GLN A 132 -10.84 -5.15 15.78
C GLN A 132 -9.65 -4.18 15.87
N ASN A 133 -9.63 -3.29 16.86
CA ASN A 133 -8.52 -2.38 17.07
C ASN A 133 -7.21 -3.14 17.38
N GLU A 134 -7.27 -4.19 18.19
CA GLU A 134 -6.12 -5.07 18.49
C GLU A 134 -5.57 -5.75 17.22
N LYS A 135 -6.45 -6.23 16.33
CA LYS A 135 -6.05 -6.79 15.04
C LYS A 135 -5.39 -5.74 14.14
N ILE A 136 -5.96 -4.54 14.07
CA ILE A 136 -5.38 -3.41 13.32
C ILE A 136 -4.01 -3.05 13.87
N GLU A 137 -3.87 -2.94 15.19
CA GLU A 137 -2.59 -2.62 15.84
C GLU A 137 -1.54 -3.69 15.59
N THR A 138 -1.92 -4.97 15.62
CA THR A 138 -1.00 -6.09 15.32
C THR A 138 -0.44 -5.94 13.91
N VAL A 139 -1.31 -5.78 12.92
CA VAL A 139 -0.91 -5.59 11.51
C VAL A 139 -0.06 -4.32 11.36
N ASN A 140 -0.43 -3.22 12.01
CA ASN A 140 0.34 -1.97 11.93
C ASN A 140 1.72 -2.09 12.57
N ARG A 141 1.86 -2.82 13.69
CA ARG A 141 3.15 -3.10 14.32
C ARG A 141 4.04 -3.93 13.41
N GLU A 142 3.50 -5.00 12.82
CA GLU A 142 4.22 -5.85 11.88
C GLU A 142 4.68 -5.05 10.66
N ARG A 143 3.78 -4.28 10.03
CA ARG A 143 4.11 -3.40 8.90
C ARG A 143 5.22 -2.42 9.26
N LYS A 144 5.11 -1.75 10.41
CA LYS A 144 6.13 -0.80 10.86
C LYS A 144 7.48 -1.47 11.05
N PHE A 145 7.51 -2.65 11.66
CA PHE A 145 8.73 -3.43 11.86
C PHE A 145 9.38 -3.82 10.52
N HIS A 146 8.60 -4.38 9.59
CA HIS A 146 9.10 -4.76 8.26
C HIS A 146 9.67 -3.54 7.53
N GLN A 147 8.92 -2.44 7.49
CA GLN A 147 9.36 -1.20 6.85
C GLN A 147 10.68 -0.72 7.48
N GLN A 148 10.76 -0.60 8.80
CA GLN A 148 11.98 -0.14 9.48
C GLN A 148 13.22 -1.00 9.17
N ASN A 149 13.07 -2.31 9.10
CA ASN A 149 14.17 -3.19 8.72
C ASN A 149 14.58 -2.97 7.26
N THR A 150 13.60 -2.89 6.34
CA THR A 150 13.85 -2.59 4.92
C THR A 150 14.52 -1.23 4.73
N ALA A 151 14.15 -0.20 5.49
CA ALA A 151 14.82 1.10 5.47
C ALA A 151 16.30 0.99 5.85
N TYR A 152 16.62 0.21 6.88
CA TYR A 152 18.00 -0.01 7.28
C TYR A 152 18.81 -0.67 6.15
N GLU A 153 18.26 -1.72 5.53
CA GLU A 153 18.89 -2.40 4.39
C GLU A 153 19.05 -1.46 3.18
N LEU A 154 18.01 -0.69 2.84
CA LEU A 154 18.03 0.29 1.76
C LEU A 154 19.10 1.36 1.98
N ASN A 155 19.24 1.87 3.21
CA ASN A 155 20.26 2.86 3.56
C ASN A 155 21.67 2.28 3.44
N ALA A 156 21.88 1.04 3.92
CA ALA A 156 23.15 0.35 3.80
C ALA A 156 23.55 0.14 2.34
N LEU A 157 22.62 -0.32 1.49
CA LEU A 157 22.84 -0.50 0.05
C LEU A 157 23.07 0.84 -0.67
N SER A 158 22.32 1.88 -0.32
CA SER A 158 22.50 3.23 -0.87
C SER A 158 23.90 3.78 -0.55
N THR A 159 24.38 3.56 0.68
CA THR A 159 25.72 3.98 1.11
C THR A 159 26.80 3.21 0.34
N GLN A 160 26.69 1.89 0.25
CA GLN A 160 27.61 1.07 -0.54
C GLN A 160 27.65 1.48 -2.01
N TRP A 161 26.48 1.74 -2.61
CA TRP A 161 26.39 2.21 -3.99
C TRP A 161 27.12 3.55 -4.17
N LYS A 162 26.92 4.52 -3.28
CA LYS A 162 27.62 5.81 -3.32
C LYS A 162 29.13 5.63 -3.20
N GLU A 163 29.60 4.78 -2.28
CA GLU A 163 31.02 4.47 -2.14
C GLU A 163 31.61 3.83 -3.39
N LEU A 164 30.89 2.91 -4.02
CA LEU A 164 31.32 2.27 -5.27
C LEU A 164 31.41 3.29 -6.41
N CYS A 165 30.44 4.21 -6.53
CA CYS A 165 30.50 5.29 -7.49
C CYS A 165 31.72 6.19 -7.27
N LEU A 166 32.00 6.57 -6.01
CA LEU A 166 33.17 7.38 -5.67
C LEU A 166 34.48 6.65 -5.99
N LYS A 167 34.61 5.38 -5.60
CA LYS A 167 35.79 4.55 -5.93
C LYS A 167 35.99 4.43 -7.45
N ASN A 168 34.90 4.27 -8.21
CA ASN A 168 34.98 4.19 -9.66
C ASN A 168 35.50 5.52 -10.26
N ILE A 169 35.02 6.66 -9.77
CA ILE A 169 35.53 7.98 -10.17
C ILE A 169 37.01 8.14 -9.81
N GLU A 170 37.42 7.74 -8.61
CA GLU A 170 38.82 7.79 -8.16
C GLU A 170 39.73 6.93 -9.04
N ILE A 171 39.31 5.71 -9.37
CA ILE A 171 40.04 4.81 -10.27
C ILE A 171 40.17 5.45 -11.65
N HIS A 172 39.08 5.97 -12.23
CA HIS A 172 39.12 6.65 -13.52
C HIS A 172 40.05 7.87 -13.51
N ALA A 173 40.06 8.65 -12.42
CA ALA A 173 40.98 9.77 -12.28
C ALA A 173 42.44 9.32 -12.20
N ALA A 174 42.73 8.25 -11.44
CA ALA A 174 44.07 7.67 -11.34
C ALA A 174 44.55 7.09 -12.68
N CYS A 175 43.71 6.34 -13.40
CA CYS A 175 43.99 5.85 -14.75
C CYS A 175 44.28 7.00 -15.71
N SER A 176 43.47 8.06 -15.71
CA SER A 176 43.72 9.24 -16.55
C SER A 176 45.05 9.92 -16.20
N HIS A 177 45.42 9.98 -14.91
CA HIS A 177 46.69 10.56 -14.48
C HIS A 177 47.88 9.71 -14.94
N THR A 178 47.83 8.39 -14.77
CA THR A 178 48.90 7.48 -15.20
C THR A 178 49.03 7.44 -16.72
N GLU A 179 47.91 7.45 -17.46
CA GLU A 179 47.90 7.54 -18.92
C GLU A 179 48.56 8.83 -19.42
N LYS A 180 48.28 9.98 -18.79
CA LYS A 180 48.96 11.25 -19.09
C LYS A 180 50.46 11.16 -18.84
N HIS A 181 50.88 10.56 -17.73
CA HIS A 181 52.29 10.39 -17.42
C HIS A 181 53.00 9.47 -18.42
N ILE A 182 52.35 8.36 -18.82
CA ILE A 182 52.85 7.46 -19.86
C ILE A 182 52.96 8.19 -21.20
N ALA A 183 51.96 8.99 -21.57
CA ALA A 183 51.98 9.78 -22.80
C ALA A 183 53.13 10.78 -22.82
N GLU A 184 53.41 11.45 -21.70
CA GLU A 184 54.52 12.39 -21.56
C GLU A 184 55.88 11.69 -21.67
N LEU A 185 56.06 10.55 -20.99
CA LEU A 185 57.27 9.74 -21.11
C LEU A 185 57.48 9.22 -22.53
N ARG A 186 56.41 8.81 -23.23
CA ARG A 186 56.46 8.40 -24.64
C ARG A 186 56.87 9.57 -25.55
N ARG A 187 56.36 10.77 -25.31
CA ARG A 187 56.76 12.00 -26.02
C ARG A 187 58.25 12.30 -25.82
N GLU A 188 58.69 12.31 -24.58
CA GLU A 188 60.08 12.54 -24.20
C GLU A 188 61.07 11.53 -24.79
N ALA A 189 60.67 10.26 -24.88
CA ALA A 189 61.48 9.22 -25.49
C ALA A 189 61.54 9.35 -27.01
N ALA A 190 60.42 9.70 -27.67
CA ALA A 190 60.39 10.01 -29.09
C ALA A 190 61.30 11.20 -29.44
N GLU A 191 61.31 12.26 -28.62
CA GLU A 191 62.20 13.42 -28.75
C GLU A 191 63.67 13.06 -28.62
N ARG A 192 64.00 12.07 -27.77
CA ARG A 192 65.36 11.54 -27.60
C ARG A 192 65.72 10.44 -28.61
N GLY A 193 64.83 10.10 -29.54
CA GLY A 193 65.03 9.09 -30.57
C GLY A 193 65.05 7.64 -30.06
N TRP A 194 64.50 7.38 -28.86
CA TRP A 194 64.38 6.04 -28.31
C TRP A 194 63.11 5.37 -28.83
N ASN A 195 63.26 4.30 -29.62
CA ASN A 195 62.11 3.52 -30.10
C ASN A 195 61.63 2.56 -29.00
N LEU A 196 60.59 2.96 -28.27
CA LEU A 196 60.02 2.12 -27.20
C LEU A 196 59.30 0.85 -27.70
N GLU A 197 58.92 0.77 -28.98
CA GLU A 197 58.22 -0.41 -29.51
C GLU A 197 59.17 -1.57 -29.83
N ALA A 198 60.42 -1.28 -30.21
CA ALA A 198 61.44 -2.30 -30.47
C ALA A 198 61.82 -3.14 -29.24
N ASN A 199 61.58 -2.62 -28.03
CA ASN A 199 61.84 -3.35 -26.78
C ASN A 199 60.64 -4.17 -26.28
N LEU A 200 59.42 -3.91 -26.79
CA LEU A 200 58.22 -4.69 -26.45
C LEU A 200 58.21 -6.05 -27.15
N GLU A 201 58.71 -6.15 -28.39
CA GLU A 201 58.88 -7.44 -29.09
C GLU A 201 59.87 -8.37 -28.35
N ASN A 202 60.97 -7.83 -27.82
CA ASN A 202 61.95 -8.62 -27.06
C ASN A 202 61.45 -9.08 -25.68
N GLY A 203 60.44 -8.42 -25.10
CA GLY A 203 59.85 -8.77 -23.81
C GLY A 203 58.84 -9.90 -23.91
N HIS A 204 58.07 -9.97 -24.99
CA HIS A 204 57.11 -11.05 -25.26
C HIS A 204 57.82 -12.41 -25.39
N ASP A 205 59.01 -12.43 -25.99
CA ASP A 205 59.87 -13.62 -26.10
C ASP A 205 60.40 -14.15 -24.75
N LEU A 206 60.39 -13.32 -23.70
CA LEU A 206 60.86 -13.69 -22.36
C LEU A 206 59.73 -14.23 -21.47
N GLU A 207 58.51 -13.68 -21.56
CA GLU A 207 57.36 -14.22 -20.82
C GLU A 207 56.91 -15.59 -21.36
N GLU A 208 56.91 -15.79 -22.68
CA GLU A 208 56.52 -17.07 -23.30
C GLU A 208 57.46 -18.23 -22.88
N LYS A 209 58.77 -17.98 -22.77
CA LYS A 209 59.77 -18.95 -22.28
C LYS A 209 59.64 -19.28 -20.79
N THR A 210 59.02 -18.40 -19.99
CA THR A 210 58.80 -18.66 -18.56
C THR A 210 57.49 -19.40 -18.28
N GLY A 211 56.46 -19.20 -19.10
CA GLY A 211 55.19 -19.93 -19.02
C GLY A 211 55.31 -21.42 -19.34
N GLU A 212 56.13 -21.81 -20.32
CA GLU A 212 56.38 -23.23 -20.64
C GLU A 212 57.13 -24.00 -19.53
N ARG A 213 57.89 -23.31 -18.68
CA ARG A 213 58.68 -23.95 -17.62
C ARG A 213 57.86 -24.35 -16.39
N LEU A 214 56.68 -23.76 -16.19
CA LEU A 214 55.82 -24.03 -15.03
C LEU A 214 54.82 -25.17 -15.27
N ASN A 215 54.54 -25.54 -16.53
CA ASN A 215 53.60 -26.60 -16.89
C ASN A 215 54.22 -28.02 -16.96
N LEU A 216 55.53 -28.17 -16.70
CA LEU A 216 56.22 -29.48 -16.70
C LEU A 216 56.49 -30.04 -15.29
N THR A 217 55.96 -29.40 -14.24
CA THR A 217 56.19 -29.79 -12.84
C THR A 217 54.91 -29.78 -11.99
N SER A 218 53.80 -30.29 -12.52
CA SER A 218 52.65 -30.68 -11.72
C SER A 218 51.88 -31.85 -12.32
#